data_AF-A0A961HTY4-F1
#
_entry.id   AF-A0A961HTY4-F1
#
_cell.length_a   1.000
_cell.length_b   1.000
_cell.length_c   1.000
_cell.angle_alpha   90.00
_cell.angle_beta   90.00
_cell.angle_gamma   90.00
#
_symmetry.space_group_name_H-M   'P 1'
#
loop_
_entity.id
_entity.type
_entity.pdbx_description
1 polymer ?
#
loop_
_entity_poly.entity_id
_entity_poly.type
_entity_poly.pdbx_seq_one_letter_code
_entity_poly.pdbx_strand_id
1 'polypeptide(L)' 'MAYSIYRVSPDGTRILMSTAGTISDRQRALEKARQYTDRLRQGDPETEDRFIASDDRGRELKPAS' A
#
# COMPACT_ATOMS: atom_id res chain seq x y z
N MET A 1 12.84 -9.75 -5.58
CA MET A 1 12.42 -8.44 -5.03
C MET A 1 11.27 -8.68 -4.09
N ALA A 2 11.26 -8.01 -2.94
CA ALA A 2 10.18 -8.08 -1.97
C ALA A 2 9.43 -6.75 -1.99
N TYR A 3 8.10 -6.82 -1.97
CA TYR A 3 7.23 -5.67 -1.89
C TYR A 3 6.49 -5.65 -0.55
N SER A 4 6.45 -4.48 0.05
CA SER A 4 5.76 -4.21 1.31
C SER A 4 4.58 -3.30 1.07
N ILE A 5 3.54 -3.41 1.91
CA ILE A 5 2.39 -2.52 1.87
C ILE A 5 2.42 -1.62 3.08
N TYR A 6 2.26 -0.32 2.85
CA TYR A 6 2.20 0.69 3.90
C TYR A 6 0.84 1.36 3.89
N ARG A 7 0.30 1.64 5.07
CA ARG A 7 -0.73 2.66 5.25
C ARG A 7 -0.01 4.00 5.36
N VAL A 8 -0.44 4.98 4.59
CA VAL A 8 0.14 6.32 4.54
C VAL A 8 -0.94 7.30 4.93
N SER A 9 -0.66 8.09 5.95
CA SER A 9 -1.52 9.18 6.40
C SER A 9 -1.17 10.49 5.69
N PRO A 10 -2.07 11.50 5.68
CA PRO A 10 -1.86 12.78 4.99
C PRO A 10 -0.64 13.56 5.47
N ASP A 11 -0.29 13.38 6.74
CA ASP A 11 0.90 13.94 7.39
C ASP A 11 2.20 13.28 6.91
N GLY A 12 2.12 12.26 6.05
CA GLY A 12 3.25 11.50 5.54
C GLY A 12 3.68 10.33 6.42
N THR A 13 2.99 10.09 7.54
CA THR A 13 3.26 8.95 8.42
C THR A 13 3.04 7.64 7.67
N ARG A 14 4.03 6.74 7.72
CA ARG A 14 3.98 5.43 7.06
C ARG A 14 3.99 4.31 8.08
N ILE A 15 2.91 3.52 8.09
CA ILE A 15 2.77 2.36 8.97
C ILE A 15 2.88 1.11 8.11
N LEU A 16 3.92 0.30 8.36
CA LEU A 16 4.09 -0.97 7.69
C LEU A 16 2.96 -1.92 8.10
N MET A 17 2.22 -2.42 7.12
CA MET A 17 1.23 -3.48 7.36
C MET A 17 1.98 -4.81 7.49
N SER A 18 2.29 -5.17 8.74
CA SER A 18 3.20 -6.23 9.21
C SER A 18 2.98 -7.65 8.67
N THR A 19 1.97 -7.90 7.83
CA THR A 19 1.57 -9.26 7.39
C THR A 19 1.26 -9.36 5.90
N ALA A 20 1.82 -8.49 5.07
CA ALA A 20 1.96 -8.79 3.65
C ALA A 20 3.18 -9.70 3.46
N GLY A 21 3.04 -10.99 3.84
CA GLY A 21 4.06 -12.02 3.61
C GLY A 21 4.72 -11.81 2.26
N THR A 22 6.04 -11.60 2.29
CA THR A 22 6.91 -11.10 1.23
C THR A 22 6.28 -11.18 -0.15
N ILE A 23 5.58 -10.12 -0.57
CA ILE A 23 4.96 -10.14 -1.90
C ILE A 23 6.11 -10.08 -2.89
N SER A 24 6.35 -11.16 -3.64
CA SER A 24 7.42 -11.22 -4.62
C SER A 24 7.02 -10.65 -5.99
N ASP A 25 5.73 -10.35 -6.16
CA ASP A 25 5.15 -9.87 -7.41
C ASP A 25 4.67 -8.41 -7.29
N ARG A 26 5.13 -7.58 -8.25
CA ARG A 26 4.86 -6.13 -8.26
C ARG A 26 3.38 -5.82 -8.48
N GLN A 27 2.75 -6.52 -9.43
CA GLN A 27 1.35 -6.29 -9.78
C GLN A 27 0.46 -6.69 -8.62
N ARG A 28 0.74 -7.84 -8.00
CA ARG A 28 0.02 -8.31 -6.82
C ARG A 28 0.15 -7.36 -5.64
N ALA A 29 1.31 -6.73 -5.46
CA ALA A 29 1.50 -5.73 -4.42
C ALA A 29 0.65 -4.48 -4.67
N LEU A 30 0.62 -3.98 -5.91
CA LEU A 30 -0.21 -2.84 -6.32
C LEU A 30 -1.71 -3.14 -6.19
N GLU A 31 -2.16 -4.31 -6.64
CA GLU A 31 -3.55 -4.74 -6.54
C GLU A 31 -3.99 -4.82 -5.08
N LYS A 32 -3.15 -5.39 -4.20
CA LYS A 32 -3.47 -5.51 -2.78
C LYS A 32 -3.50 -4.16 -2.07
N ALA A 33 -2.58 -3.25 -2.40
CA ALA A 33 -2.62 -1.87 -1.91
C ALA A 33 -3.90 -1.15 -2.36
N ARG A 34 -4.32 -1.33 -3.62
CA ARG A 34 -5.59 -0.80 -4.13
C ARG A 34 -6.79 -1.38 -3.36
N GLN A 35 -6.87 -2.70 -3.21
CA GLN A 35 -7.96 -3.36 -2.47
C GLN A 35 -8.05 -2.86 -1.02
N TYR A 36 -6.93 -2.64 -0.34
CA TYR A 36 -6.95 -2.08 1.01
C TYR A 36 -7.41 -0.64 1.04
N THR A 37 -7.03 0.17 0.05
CA THR A 37 -7.52 1.55 -0.09
C THR A 37 -9.04 1.56 -0.34
N ASP A 38 -9.54 0.70 -1.22
CA ASP A 38 -10.97 0.61 -1.52
C ASP A 38 -11.77 0.16 -0.28
N ARG A 39 -11.29 -0.85 0.46
CA ARG A 39 -11.91 -1.29 1.73
C ARG A 39 -11.89 -0.21 2.79
N LEU A 40 -10.79 0.53 2.89
CA LEU A 40 -10.64 1.63 3.83
C LEU A 40 -11.68 2.71 3.54
N ARG A 41 -11.83 3.12 2.28
CA ARG A 41 -12.84 4.11 1.86
C ARG A 41 -14.28 3.63 2.03
N GLN A 42 -14.51 2.33 1.95
CA GLN A 42 -15.85 1.76 2.22
C GLN A 42 -16.20 1.82 3.71
N GLY A 43 -15.23 1.62 4.61
CA GLY A 43 -15.43 1.66 6.06
C GLY A 43 -15.34 3.05 6.67
N ASP A 44 -14.53 3.92 6.07
CA ASP A 44 -14.26 5.30 6.49
C ASP A 44 -14.08 6.17 5.24
N PRO A 45 -15.17 6.71 4.66
CA PRO A 45 -15.10 7.49 3.43
C PRO A 45 -14.39 8.84 3.56
N GLU A 46 -14.33 9.38 4.78
CA GLU A 46 -13.69 10.67 5.08
C GLU A 46 -12.19 10.54 5.33
N THR A 47 -11.69 9.30 5.46
CA THR A 47 -10.26 9.09 5.62
C THR A 47 -9.48 9.51 4.39
N GLU A 48 -8.43 10.27 4.65
CA GLU A 48 -7.44 10.65 3.63
C GLU A 48 -6.27 9.66 3.60
N ASP A 49 -6.28 8.65 4.47
CA ASP A 49 -5.30 7.59 4.47
C ASP A 49 -5.40 6.74 3.20
N ARG A 50 -4.26 6.22 2.76
CA ARG A 50 -4.19 5.33 1.59
C ARG A 50 -3.17 4.23 1.79
N PHE A 51 -3.37 3.13 1.08
CA PHE A 51 -2.38 2.06 1.06
C PHE A 51 -1.51 2.16 -0.19
N ILE A 52 -0.20 2.02 0.01
CA ILE A 52 0.79 2.01 -1.07
C ILE A 52 1.58 0.71 -1.06
N ALA A 53 2.02 0.27 -2.22
CA ALA A 53 3.04 -0.77 -2.34
C ALA A 53 4.42 -0.12 -2.45
N SER A 54 5.43 -0.68 -1.81
CA SER A 54 6.82 -0.21 -1.88
C SER A 54 7.79 -1.35 -2.14
N ASP A 55 8.90 -1.08 -2.83
CA ASP A 55 10.00 -2.04 -3.02
C ASP A 55 10.85 -2.23 -1.75
N ASP A 56 11.85 -3.12 -1.82
CA ASP A 56 12.80 -3.38 -0.74
C ASP A 56 13.63 -2.16 -0.33
N ARG A 57 13.65 -1.11 -1.16
CA ARG A 57 14.31 0.17 -0.88
C ARG A 57 13.36 1.22 -0.30
N GLY A 58 12.11 0.84 -0.01
CA GLY A 58 11.08 1.75 0.51
C GLY A 58 10.53 2.74 -0.52
N ARG A 59 10.78 2.51 -1.81
CA ARG A 59 10.25 3.37 -2.89
C ARG A 59 8.86 2.93 -3.26
N GLU A 60 7.93 3.88 -3.29
CA GLU A 60 6.56 3.65 -3.72
C GLU A 60 6.51 3.16 -5.16
N LEU A 61 5.78 2.06 -5.38
CA LEU A 61 5.50 1.54 -6.70
C LEU A 61 4.39 2.39 -7.33
N LYS A 62 4.65 2.94 -8.52
CA LYS A 62 3.62 3.59 -9.33
C LYS A 62 2.97 2.60 -10.29
N PRO A 63 1.66 2.64 -10.54
CA PRO A 63 1.08 1.90 -11.65
C PRO A 63 1.81 2.27 -12.95
N ALA A 64 2.05 1.28 -13.81
CA ALA A 64 2.58 1.57 -15.15
C ALA A 64 1.51 2.40 -15.88
N SER A 65 1.88 3.60 -16.31
CA SER A 65 1.03 4.48 -17.11
C SER A 65 0.80 3.92 -18.50
#